data_AF-A0A6I4UZS3-F1
#
_entry.id   AF-A0A6I4UZS3-F1
#
_cell.length_a   1.000
_cell.length_b   1.000
_cell.length_c   1.000
_cell.angle_alpha   90.00
_cell.angle_beta   90.00
_cell.angle_gamma   90.00
#
_symmetry.space_group_name_H-M   'P 1'
#
loop_
_entity.id
_entity.type
_entity.pdbx_description
1 polymer ?
#
loop_
_entity_poly.entity_id
_entity_poly.type
_entity_poly.pdbx_seq_one_letter_code
_entity_poly.pdbx_strand_id
1 'polypeptide(L)'
;MIELIPLMVLILGWHPDRPGEIDLQRPEILFETAAECESAAGKMVHQMNERAASQSGARYEFRCLPAPRADEFEELFRSQPERGE
;
A
#
# COMPACT_ATOMS: atom_id res chain seq x y z
N MET A 1 21.57 4.78 -18.65
CA MET A 1 21.37 4.04 -17.40
C MET A 1 19.87 3.93 -17.22
N ILE A 2 19.31 2.72 -17.31
CA ILE A 2 17.87 2.51 -17.13
C ILE A 2 17.65 2.45 -15.62
N GLU A 3 16.82 3.34 -15.11
CA GLU A 3 16.48 3.36 -13.70
C GLU A 3 15.25 2.48 -13.47
N LEU A 4 15.45 1.37 -12.75
CA LEU A 4 14.36 0.49 -12.36
C LEU A 4 13.74 1.05 -11.09
N ILE A 5 12.52 1.58 -11.21
CA ILE A 5 11.72 2.04 -10.07
C ILE A 5 10.88 0.84 -9.61
N PRO A 6 11.20 0.23 -8.45
CA PRO A 6 10.43 -0.91 -7.97
C PRO A 6 9.02 -0.47 -7.57
N LEU A 7 8.07 -1.38 -7.59
CA LEU A 7 6.70 -1.15 -7.13
C LEU A 7 6.51 -1.64 -5.70
N MET A 8 5.79 -0.85 -4.91
CA MET A 8 5.28 -1.22 -3.60
C MET A 8 3.77 -1.49 -3.65
N VAL A 9 3.29 -2.31 -2.72
CA VAL A 9 1.85 -2.55 -2.52
C VAL A 9 1.34 -1.70 -1.37
N LEU A 10 0.23 -1.02 -1.61
CA LEU A 10 -0.61 -0.47 -0.55
C LEU A 10 -1.92 -1.26 -0.53
N ILE A 11 -2.35 -1.67 0.66
CA ILE A 11 -3.65 -2.30 0.88
C ILE A 11 -4.50 -1.34 1.71
N LEU A 12 -5.64 -0.98 1.16
CA LEU A 12 -6.66 -0.16 1.82
C LEU A 12 -7.76 -1.09 2.31
N GLY A 13 -8.04 -1.08 3.60
CA GLY A 13 -9.18 -1.71 4.23
C GLY A 13 -10.22 -0.67 4.65
N TRP A 14 -11.50 -0.96 4.46
CA TRP A 14 -12.60 -0.14 4.97
C TRP A 14 -13.82 -0.98 5.30
N HIS A 15 -14.66 -0.47 6.19
CA HIS A 15 -15.93 -1.10 6.53
C HIS A 15 -17.10 -0.36 5.87
N PRO A 16 -17.99 -1.05 5.11
CA PRO A 16 -19.11 -0.40 4.42
C PRO A 16 -20.09 0.30 5.38
N ASP A 17 -20.32 -0.31 6.56
CA ASP A 17 -21.26 0.22 7.56
C ASP A 17 -20.61 1.09 8.65
N ARG A 18 -19.29 1.30 8.61
CA ARG A 18 -18.56 2.14 9.58
C ARG A 18 -17.69 3.15 8.84
N PRO A 19 -18.33 4.18 8.24
CA PRO A 19 -17.61 5.19 7.48
C PRO A 19 -16.57 5.88 8.37
N GLY A 20 -15.34 5.98 7.86
CA GLY A 20 -14.20 6.56 8.58
C GLY A 20 -13.28 5.53 9.24
N GLU A 21 -13.72 4.27 9.41
CA GLU A 21 -12.80 3.18 9.79
C GLU A 21 -12.01 2.74 8.54
N ILE A 22 -10.83 3.34 8.38
CA ILE A 22 -9.87 3.01 7.34
C ILE A 22 -8.66 2.33 7.96
N ASP A 23 -8.28 1.19 7.39
CA ASP A 23 -7.02 0.50 7.66
C ASP A 23 -6.09 0.67 6.45
N LEU A 24 -4.85 1.07 6.68
CA LEU A 24 -3.86 1.21 5.63
C LEU A 24 -2.67 0.32 5.96
N GLN A 25 -2.46 -0.70 5.14
CA GLN A 25 -1.34 -1.62 5.28
C GLN A 25 -0.35 -1.42 4.15
N ARG A 26 0.93 -1.43 4.50
CA ARG A 26 2.05 -1.40 3.56
C ARG A 26 2.96 -2.59 3.84
N PRO A 27 2.75 -3.73 3.14
CA PRO A 27 3.66 -4.86 3.20
C PRO A 27 5.09 -4.45 2.85
N GLU A 28 6.08 -4.97 3.56
CA GLU A 28 7.52 -4.70 3.34
C GLU A 28 8.08 -5.51 2.16
N ILE A 29 7.43 -5.40 1.00
CA ILE A 29 7.77 -6.14 -0.21
C ILE A 29 7.78 -5.18 -1.40
N LEU A 30 8.84 -5.26 -2.20
CA LEU A 30 9.00 -4.53 -3.44
C LEU A 30 8.98 -5.51 -4.63
N PHE A 31 8.46 -5.04 -5.76
CA PHE A 31 8.29 -5.82 -6.98
C PHE A 31 8.99 -5.13 -8.15
N GLU A 32 9.55 -5.90 -9.07
CA GLU A 32 10.26 -5.33 -10.23
C GLU A 32 9.27 -4.89 -11.33
N THR A 33 8.12 -5.58 -11.43
CA THR A 33 7.12 -5.33 -12.46
C THR A 33 5.72 -5.15 -11.90
N ALA A 34 4.87 -4.42 -12.63
CA ALA A 34 3.46 -4.22 -12.25
C ALA A 34 2.70 -5.56 -12.18
N ALA A 35 2.98 -6.48 -13.10
CA ALA A 35 2.33 -7.78 -13.15
C ALA A 35 2.63 -8.64 -11.91
N GLU A 36 3.88 -8.63 -11.42
CA GLU A 36 4.26 -9.32 -10.18
C GLU A 36 3.57 -8.70 -8.97
N CYS A 37 3.56 -7.37 -8.90
CA CYS A 37 2.90 -6.63 -7.84
C CYS A 37 1.40 -6.94 -7.77
N GLU A 38 0.69 -6.84 -8.89
CA GLU A 38 -0.75 -7.09 -8.98
C GLU A 38 -1.11 -8.54 -8.65
N SER A 39 -0.30 -9.50 -9.11
CA SER A 39 -0.49 -10.92 -8.81
C SER A 39 -0.32 -11.23 -7.33
N ALA A 40 0.73 -10.69 -6.69
CA ALA A 40 0.97 -10.88 -5.27
C ALA A 40 -0.10 -10.16 -4.42
N ALA A 41 -0.37 -8.89 -4.72
CA ALA A 41 -1.35 -8.09 -4.00
C ALA A 41 -2.78 -8.64 -4.13
N GLY A 42 -3.15 -9.11 -5.33
CA GLY A 42 -4.43 -9.76 -5.57
C GLY A 42 -4.65 -11.00 -4.70
N LYS A 43 -3.62 -11.83 -4.53
CA LYS A 43 -3.67 -12.99 -3.62
C LYS A 43 -3.83 -12.55 -2.16
N MET A 44 -3.07 -11.54 -1.72
CA MET A 44 -3.16 -11.02 -0.35
C MET A 44 -4.56 -10.48 -0.05
N VAL A 45 -5.07 -9.58 -0.90
CA VAL A 45 -6.39 -8.97 -0.72
C VAL A 45 -7.51 -9.99 -0.82
N HIS A 46 -7.39 -10.99 -1.70
CA HIS A 46 -8.36 -12.08 -1.77
C HIS A 46 -8.46 -12.83 -0.44
N GLN A 47 -7.33 -13.26 0.14
CA GLN A 47 -7.30 -13.94 1.43
C GLN A 47 -7.83 -13.07 2.57
N MET A 48 -7.50 -11.76 2.57
CA MET A 48 -8.01 -10.82 3.55
C MET A 48 -9.53 -10.64 3.46
N ASN A 49 -10.07 -10.53 2.25
CA ASN A 49 -11.50 -10.43 2.01
C ASN A 49 -12.25 -11.72 2.38
N GLU A 50 -11.70 -12.90 2.08
CA GLU A 50 -12.30 -14.18 2.52
C GLU A 50 -12.38 -14.27 4.04
N ARG A 51 -11.32 -13.88 4.74
CA ARG A 51 -11.31 -13.83 6.21
C ARG A 51 -12.30 -12.80 6.74
N ALA A 52 -12.33 -11.61 6.13
CA ALA A 52 -13.21 -10.52 6.56
C ALA A 52 -14.69 -10.85 6.37
N ALA A 53 -15.05 -11.54 5.28
CA ALA A 53 -16.43 -11.94 5.01
C ALA A 53 -17.03 -12.81 6.11
N SER A 54 -16.21 -13.59 6.82
CA SER A 54 -16.66 -14.45 7.92
C SER A 54 -16.55 -13.82 9.32
N GLN A 55 -15.85 -12.69 9.46
CA GLN A 55 -15.47 -12.15 10.78
C GLN A 55 -15.89 -10.70 11.00
N SER A 56 -15.55 -9.81 10.05
CA SER A 56 -15.62 -8.36 10.27
C SER A 56 -16.50 -7.61 9.28
N GLY A 57 -16.78 -8.16 8.10
CA GLY A 57 -17.49 -7.43 7.03
C GLY A 57 -16.66 -6.36 6.32
N ALA A 58 -15.39 -6.19 6.70
CA ALA A 58 -14.48 -5.25 6.05
C ALA A 58 -14.19 -5.65 4.59
N ARG A 59 -13.86 -4.66 3.77
CA ARG A 59 -13.44 -4.82 2.38
C ARG A 59 -12.04 -4.29 2.22
N TYR A 60 -11.26 -4.98 1.41
CA TYR A 60 -9.88 -4.64 1.10
C TYR A 60 -9.70 -4.48 -0.40
N GLU A 61 -8.93 -3.47 -0.79
CA GLU A 61 -8.39 -3.26 -2.15
C GLU A 61 -6.89 -3.01 -2.07
N PHE A 62 -6.20 -3.28 -3.19
CA PHE A 62 -4.78 -2.96 -3.32
C PHE A 62 -4.53 -1.90 -4.37
N ARG A 63 -3.40 -1.21 -4.25
CA ARG A 63 -2.79 -0.39 -5.29
C ARG A 63 -1.31 -0.71 -5.37
N CYS A 64 -0.82 -0.90 -6.58
CA CYS A 64 0.59 -1.00 -6.89
C CYS A 64 1.10 0.39 -7.29
N LEU A 65 2.06 0.92 -6.55
CA LEU A 65 2.61 2.26 -6.77
C LEU A 65 4.13 2.17 -6.93
N PRO A 66 4.74 3.04 -7.76
CA PRO A 66 6.19 3.16 -7.78
C PRO A 66 6.67 3.54 -6.38
N ALA A 67 7.70 2.86 -5.91
CA ALA A 67 8.42 3.27 -4.71
C ALA A 67 9.08 4.64 -4.99
N PRO A 68 9.02 5.58 -4.03
CA PRO A 68 9.70 6.85 -4.18
C PRO A 68 11.19 6.63 -4.42
N ARG A 69 11.77 7.43 -5.31
CA ARG A 69 13.22 7.43 -5.49
C ARG A 69 13.89 8.02 -4.24
N ALA A 70 15.17 7.73 -4.05
CA ALA A 70 15.91 8.21 -2.88
C ALA A 70 15.96 9.74 -2.79
N ASP A 71 16.08 10.42 -3.93
CA ASP A 71 16.04 11.88 -4.04
C ASP A 71 14.67 12.47 -3.72
N GLU A 72 13.59 11.84 -4.22
CA GLU A 72 12.22 12.22 -3.85
C GLU A 72 11.96 12.03 -2.34
N PHE A 73 12.53 10.97 -1.76
CA PHE A 73 12.43 10.72 -0.32
C PHE A 73 13.14 11.81 0.48
N GLU A 74 14.38 12.16 0.14
CA GLU A 74 15.11 13.24 0.82
C GLU A 74 14.39 14.59 0.74
N GLU A 75 13.76 14.91 -0.40
CA GLU A 75 12.97 16.13 -0.56
C GLU A 75 11.70 16.13 0.31
N LEU A 76 11.04 14.98 0.48
CA LEU A 76 9.90 14.85 1.38
C LEU A 76 10.29 15.12 2.85
N PHE A 77 11.49 14.74 3.29
CA PHE A 77 11.96 15.05 4.64
C PHE A 77 12.46 16.49 4.78
N ARG A 78 13.06 17.05 3.73
CA ARG A 78 13.55 18.44 3.71
C ARG A 78 12.41 19.47 3.70
N SER A 79 11.26 19.10 3.13
CA SER A 79 10.07 19.96 3.02
C SER A 79 9.14 19.89 4.23
N GLN A 80 9.38 18.99 5.19
CA GLN A 80 8.72 19.07 6.48
C GLN A 80 9.39 20.19 7.30
N PRO A 81 8.67 21.28 7.65
CA PRO A 81 9.19 22.17 8.68
C PRO A 81 9.43 21.30 9.90
N GLU A 82 10.61 21.43 10.51
CA GLU A 82 10.91 20.78 11.77
C GLU A 82 9.68 20.92 12.67
N ARG A 83 9.00 19.81 12.97
CA ARG A 83 8.06 19.79 14.09
C ARG A 83 8.93 19.92 15.33
N GLY A 84 9.33 21.16 15.61
CA GLY A 84 9.86 21.57 16.89
C GLY A 84 8.78 21.34 17.93
N GLU A 85 9.19 20.60 18.96
CA GLU A 85 8.61 20.49 20.32
C GLU A 85 7.33 19.67 20.50
#